data_AF-I4IW33-F1
#
_entry.id   AF-I4IW33-F1
#
_cell.length_a   1.000
_cell.length_b   1.000
_cell.length_c   1.000
_cell.angle_alpha   90.00
_cell.angle_beta   90.00
_cell.angle_gamma   90.00
#
_symmetry.space_group_name_H-M   'P 1'
#
loop_
_entity.id
_entity.type
_entity.pdbx_description
1 polymer ?
#
loop_
_entity_poly.entity_id
_entity_poly.type
_entity_poly.pdbx_seq_one_letter_code
_entity_poly.pdbx_strand_id
1 'polypeptide(L)' 'MNEQRAQAYINLIEQLLACADGEEANILQANQELIDPEFLQVMENYTTRLEEQGNNNPVAWLRNIAQ' A
#
# COMPACT_ATOMS: atom_id res chain seq x y z
N MET A 1 -1.51 -17.36 -3.01
CA MET A 1 -0.50 -16.32 -2.80
C MET A 1 0.89 -16.91 -3.02
N ASN A 2 1.69 -16.35 -3.94
CA ASN A 2 3.10 -16.68 -4.06
C ASN A 2 3.87 -15.78 -3.07
N GLU A 3 4.78 -16.33 -2.27
CA GLU A 3 5.49 -15.58 -1.22
C GLU A 3 6.23 -14.35 -1.78
N GLN A 4 6.77 -14.48 -3.00
CA GLN A 4 7.40 -13.37 -3.73
C GLN A 4 6.42 -12.23 -4.05
N ARG A 5 5.17 -12.57 -4.38
CA ARG A 5 4.13 -11.59 -4.73
C ARG A 5 3.63 -10.87 -3.47
N ALA A 6 3.44 -11.60 -2.37
CA ALA A 6 3.12 -11.01 -1.08
C ALA A 6 4.20 -10.04 -0.59
N GLN A 7 5.48 -10.40 -0.75
CA GLN A 7 6.59 -9.51 -0.41
C GLN A 7 6.63 -8.27 -1.31
N ALA A 8 6.36 -8.41 -2.61
CA ALA A 8 6.28 -7.28 -3.53
C ALA A 8 5.18 -6.29 -3.14
N TYR A 9 4.02 -6.78 -2.70
CA TYR A 9 2.94 -5.93 -2.18
C TYR A 9 3.34 -5.16 -0.93
N ILE A 10 3.97 -5.83 0.04
CA ILE A 10 4.43 -5.17 1.26
C ILE A 10 5.47 -4.09 0.92
N ASN A 11 6.44 -4.40 0.05
CA ASN A 11 7.44 -3.43 -0.38
C ASN A 11 6.83 -2.21 -1.09
N LEU A 12 5.76 -2.41 -1.87
CA LEU A 12 5.03 -1.32 -2.53
C LEU A 12 4.28 -0.46 -1.50
N ILE A 13 3.59 -1.08 -0.54
CA ILE A 13 2.89 -0.36 0.54
C ILE A 13 3.88 0.49 1.35
N GLU A 14 5.04 -0.06 1.71
CA GLU A 14 6.08 0.67 2.46
C GLU A 14 6.67 1.83 1.65
N GLN A 15 6.88 1.66 0.34
CA GLN A 15 7.30 2.76 -0.54
C GLN A 15 6.27 3.88 -0.57
N LEU A 16 4.99 3.54 -0.70
CA LEU A 16 3.90 4.52 -0.69
C LEU A 16 3.85 5.26 0.66
N LEU A 17 4.00 4.55 1.79
CA LEU A 17 4.01 5.16 3.13
C LEU A 17 5.20 6.11 3.37
N ALA A 18 6.34 5.85 2.72
CA ALA A 18 7.58 6.61 2.90
C ALA A 18 7.80 7.70 1.84
N CYS A 19 7.00 7.75 0.78
CA CYS A 19 7.17 8.71 -0.30
C CYS A 19 6.72 10.12 0.11
N ALA A 20 7.24 11.12 -0.58
CA ALA A 20 6.80 12.50 -0.38
C ALA A 20 5.47 12.76 -1.09
N ASP A 21 4.71 13.75 -0.60
CA ASP A 21 3.46 14.18 -1.25
C ASP A 21 3.67 14.43 -2.75
N GLY A 22 2.92 13.71 -3.59
CA GLY A 22 2.95 13.83 -5.05
C GLY A 22 3.80 12.77 -5.77
N GLU A 23 4.54 11.92 -5.07
CA GLU A 23 5.29 10.80 -5.66
C GLU A 23 4.47 9.52 -5.82
N GLU A 24 3.32 9.43 -5.15
CA GLU A 24 2.47 8.25 -5.08
C GLU A 24 2.06 7.78 -6.48
N ALA A 25 1.65 8.72 -7.33
CA ALA A 25 1.20 8.43 -8.70
C ALA A 25 2.31 7.79 -9.55
N ASN A 26 3.56 8.24 -9.39
CA ASN A 26 4.70 7.69 -10.10
C ASN A 26 5.03 6.27 -9.61
N ILE A 27 4.98 6.06 -8.29
CA ILE A 27 5.21 4.75 -7.68
C ILE A 27 4.13 3.76 -8.14
N LEU A 28 2.85 4.15 -8.11
CA LEU A 28 1.74 3.32 -8.59
C LEU A 28 1.87 3.02 -10.08
N GLN A 29 2.24 4.01 -10.90
CA GLN A 29 2.45 3.82 -12.34
C GLN A 29 3.60 2.85 -12.63
N ALA A 30 4.69 2.92 -11.87
CA ALA A 30 5.83 2.02 -12.03
C ALA A 30 5.52 0.57 -11.59
N ASN A 31 4.50 0.37 -10.76
CA ASN A 31 4.16 -0.93 -10.19
C ASN A 31 2.75 -1.42 -10.60
N GLN A 32 2.22 -0.96 -11.75
CA GLN A 32 0.87 -1.32 -12.20
C GLN A 32 0.61 -2.82 -12.27
N GLU A 33 1.63 -3.64 -12.54
CA GLU A 33 1.52 -5.10 -12.56
C GLU A 33 1.19 -5.73 -11.20
N LEU A 34 1.48 -5.00 -10.11
CA LEU A 34 1.18 -5.38 -8.74
C LEU A 34 -0.17 -4.83 -8.27
N ILE A 35 -0.77 -3.88 -8.99
CA ILE A 35 -2.06 -3.28 -8.61
C ILE A 35 -3.18 -4.20 -9.08
N ASP A 36 -3.55 -5.13 -8.22
CA ASP A 36 -4.62 -6.09 -8.43
C ASP A 36 -5.48 -6.24 -7.16
N PRO A 37 -6.59 -7.00 -7.21
CA PRO A 37 -7.45 -7.16 -6.04
C PRO A 37 -6.77 -7.79 -4.82
N GLU A 38 -5.73 -8.61 -5.00
CA GLU A 38 -4.98 -9.21 -3.88
C GLU A 38 -4.10 -8.15 -3.20
N PHE A 39 -3.48 -7.24 -3.96
CA PHE A 39 -2.77 -6.09 -3.42
C PHE A 39 -3.67 -5.18 -2.59
N LEU A 40 -4.87 -4.86 -3.08
CA LEU A 40 -5.82 -4.00 -2.34
C LEU A 40 -6.19 -4.61 -0.98
N GLN A 41 -6.41 -5.92 -0.91
CA GLN A 41 -6.68 -6.62 0.35
C GLN A 41 -5.48 -6.58 1.30
N VAL A 42 -4.25 -6.72 0.80
CA VAL A 42 -3.05 -6.63 1.63
C VAL A 42 -2.87 -5.21 2.15
N MET A 43 -3.10 -4.20 1.31
CA MET A 43 -3.05 -2.79 1.69
C MET A 43 -4.06 -2.45 2.78
N GLU A 44 -5.31 -2.92 2.66
CA GLU A 44 -6.36 -2.71 3.65
C GLU A 44 -6.01 -3.37 4.99
N ASN A 45 -5.52 -4.61 4.97
CA ASN A 45 -5.08 -5.32 6.17
C ASN A 45 -3.90 -4.64 6.86
N TYR A 46 -2.93 -4.16 6.08
CA TYR A 46 -1.76 -3.44 6.60
C TYR A 46 -2.18 -2.11 7.22
N THR A 47 -3.06 -1.38 6.52
CA THR A 47 -3.66 -0.12 6.96
C THR A 47 -4.38 -0.26 8.30
N THR A 48 -5.24 -1.28 8.42
CA THR A 48 -5.99 -1.56 9.66
C THR A 48 -5.04 -1.83 10.83
N ARG A 49 -3.98 -2.62 10.62
CA ARG A 49 -2.99 -2.90 11.67
C ARG A 49 -2.20 -1.66 12.11
N LEU A 50 -1.92 -0.73 11.20
CA LEU A 50 -1.23 0.52 11.54
C LEU A 50 -2.10 1.45 12.39
N GLU A 51 -3.40 1.54 12.06
CA GLU A 51 -4.36 2.32 12.84
C GLU A 51 -4.54 1.73 14.25
N GLU A 52 -4.63 0.41 14.37
CA GLU A 52 -4.67 -0.29 15.67
C GLU A 52 -3.42 0.01 16.53
N GLN A 53 -2.28 0.25 15.89
CA GLN A 53 -1.02 0.64 16.55
C GLN A 53 -0.93 2.14 16.86
N GLY A 54 -1.97 2.92 16.55
CA GLY A 54 -2.04 4.36 16.79
C GLY A 54 -1.34 5.21 15.73
N ASN A 55 -0.94 4.64 14.59
CA ASN A 55 -0.29 5.37 13.51
C ASN A 55 -1.33 5.81 12.46
N ASN A 56 -1.89 7.01 12.62
CA ASN A 56 -3.02 7.49 11.82
C ASN A 56 -2.63 8.35 10.59
N ASN A 57 -1.38 8.81 10.48
CA ASN A 57 -1.05 9.93 9.58
C ASN A 57 -0.79 9.55 8.10
N PRO A 58 -0.03 8.48 7.77
CA PRO A 58 0.24 8.14 6.36
C PRO A 58 -0.77 7.14 5.75
N VAL A 59 -1.81 6.75 6.49
CA VAL A 59 -2.65 5.59 6.12
C VAL A 59 -4.02 5.99 5.52
N ALA A 60 -4.49 7.20 5.83
CA ALA A 60 -5.81 7.66 5.42
C ALA A 60 -5.96 7.76 3.88
N TRP A 61 -4.90 8.12 3.16
CA TRP A 61 -4.94 8.23 1.70
C TRP A 61 -4.80 6.87 1.00
N LEU A 62 -4.07 5.91 1.59
CA LEU A 62 -4.00 4.53 1.09
C LEU A 62 -5.38 3.88 1.07
N ARG A 63 -6.22 4.18 2.07
CA ARG A 63 -7.61 3.71 2.09
C ARG A 63 -8.42 4.25 0.91
N ASN A 64 -8.14 5.45 0.42
CA ASN A 64 -8.82 5.99 -0.78
C ASN A 64 -8.39 5.28 -2.08
N ILE A 65 -7.24 4.61 -2.09
CA ILE A 65 -6.76 3.84 -3.25
C ILE A 65 -7.32 2.41 -3.22
N ALA A 66 -7.55 1.87 -2.02
CA ALA A 66 -8.10 0.53 -1.84
C ALA A 66 -9.62 0.42 -2.04
N GLN A 67 -10.35 1.55 -2.13
CA GLN A 67 -11.79 1.61 -2.42
C GLN A 67 -12.08 1.68 -3.92
#